data_AF-A0A1Z5SR39-F1
#
_entry.id   AF-A0A1Z5SR39-F1
#
_cell.length_a   1.000
_cell.length_b   1.000
_cell.length_c   1.000
_cell.angle_alpha   90.00
_cell.angle_beta   90.00
_cell.angle_gamma   90.00
#
_symmetry.space_group_name_H-M   'P 1'
#
loop_
_entity.id
_entity.type
_entity.pdbx_description
1 polymer ?
#
loop_
_entity_poly.entity_id
_entity_poly.type
_entity_poly.pdbx_seq_one_letter_code
_entity_poly.pdbx_strand_id
1 'polypeptide(L)'
;MFTKAVARLPSELRILLLCETRIAALPARPKIPIPWSSPLCPRSPPSHLQTRSASSASSSRWKTRQSNDSYAREAKVAGLKSRAAFKLLEINDKYRLFRPGDTVVDLGYAPGSWSQVALNRTQPGGRVVGIDIIPAQPPRGVSTLQGDFLSGEIREELRRFVVDGQGRPRRMEEMVRREGEDLCHAALTFAFDTLGTGGNFLCKFYQGEEDKALELRLKKLFDKTYRIKPDSSRKESKEAYFVGLRRKAGAVRNEVLGGG
;
A
#
# COMPACT_ATOMS: atom_id res chain seq x y z
N MET A 1 15.39 -43.38 11.89
CA MET A 1 15.99 -43.07 13.21
C MET A 1 16.10 -41.54 13.32
N PHE A 2 15.79 -40.98 14.49
CA PHE A 2 15.83 -39.54 14.87
C PHE A 2 16.97 -38.73 14.19
N THR A 3 16.91 -37.44 13.85
CA THR A 3 15.95 -36.33 13.91
C THR A 3 16.69 -35.13 13.30
N LYS A 4 16.05 -34.33 12.45
CA LYS A 4 16.32 -32.87 12.36
C LYS A 4 15.00 -32.10 12.23
N ALA A 5 14.20 -32.16 13.29
CA ALA A 5 13.26 -31.10 13.58
C ALA A 5 14.05 -29.88 14.07
N VAL A 6 14.25 -28.88 13.20
CA VAL A 6 14.51 -27.50 13.63
C VAL A 6 13.34 -26.66 13.14
N ALA A 7 12.16 -26.95 13.68
CA ALA A 7 11.02 -26.06 13.58
C ALA A 7 11.24 -24.87 14.53
N ARG A 8 12.13 -23.95 14.15
CA ARG A 8 12.27 -22.64 14.78
C ARG A 8 12.17 -21.51 13.76
N LEU A 9 11.02 -21.46 13.10
CA LEU A 9 10.44 -20.24 12.55
C LEU A 9 9.13 -20.07 13.33
N PRO A 10 8.94 -18.96 14.08
CA PRO A 10 9.08 -17.62 13.52
C PRO A 10 10.00 -16.68 14.32
N SER A 11 10.75 -15.84 13.61
CA SER A 11 11.22 -14.52 14.09
C SER A 11 10.49 -13.36 13.38
N GLU A 12 9.23 -13.66 13.05
CA GLU A 12 8.09 -12.74 13.04
C GLU A 12 8.10 -11.63 11.98
N LEU A 13 7.33 -11.87 10.90
CA LEU A 13 6.51 -10.82 10.32
C LEU A 13 5.68 -10.23 11.46
N ARG A 14 6.06 -9.03 11.87
CA ARG A 14 5.41 -8.30 12.97
C ARG A 14 4.37 -7.35 12.47
N ILE A 15 4.44 -6.92 11.21
CA ILE A 15 3.54 -5.90 10.68
C ILE A 15 3.23 -6.18 9.22
N LEU A 16 1.93 -6.27 8.92
CA LEU A 16 1.42 -6.08 7.58
C LEU A 16 0.81 -4.68 7.47
N LEU A 17 1.36 -3.87 6.56
CA LEU A 17 0.82 -2.57 6.18
C LEU A 17 0.08 -2.72 4.85
N LEU A 18 -1.13 -2.18 4.76
CA LEU A 18 -1.87 -2.07 3.50
C LEU A 18 -2.15 -0.59 3.19
N CYS A 19 -1.57 -0.12 2.09
CA CYS A 19 -1.68 1.22 1.54
C CYS A 19 -2.38 1.17 0.16
N GLU A 20 -3.71 1.02 0.14
CA GLU A 20 -4.47 1.01 -1.14
C GLU A 20 -4.46 2.40 -1.82
N THR A 21 -3.46 2.73 -2.62
CA THR A 21 -3.57 3.84 -3.59
C THR A 21 -4.51 3.45 -4.72
N ARG A 22 -5.79 3.78 -4.58
CA ARG A 22 -6.70 3.92 -5.73
C ARG A 22 -6.20 5.02 -6.67
N ILE A 23 -5.24 4.69 -7.53
CA ILE A 23 -5.08 5.41 -8.78
C ILE A 23 -6.27 5.01 -9.64
N ALA A 24 -7.28 5.87 -9.66
CA ALA A 24 -8.21 5.89 -10.78
C ALA A 24 -7.37 6.05 -12.04
N ALA A 25 -7.38 5.04 -12.92
CA ALA A 25 -6.59 5.05 -14.13
C ALA A 25 -6.86 6.34 -14.90
N LEU A 26 -5.81 7.14 -15.14
CA LEU A 26 -5.91 8.25 -16.07
C LEU A 26 -6.26 7.65 -17.45
N PRO A 27 -7.29 8.14 -18.15
CA PRO A 27 -7.58 7.67 -19.49
C PRO A 27 -6.34 7.89 -20.36
N ALA A 28 -5.96 6.87 -21.12
CA ALA A 28 -4.82 6.92 -22.01
C ALA A 28 -4.95 8.15 -22.94
N ARG A 29 -3.87 8.93 -23.08
CA ARG A 29 -3.86 10.03 -24.04
C ARG A 29 -4.06 9.45 -25.44
N PRO A 30 -5.04 9.92 -26.24
CA PRO A 30 -5.18 9.46 -27.61
C PRO A 30 -3.92 9.81 -28.40
N LYS A 31 -3.38 8.83 -29.13
CA LYS A 31 -2.31 9.07 -30.12
C LYS A 31 -2.95 9.77 -31.33
N ILE A 32 -2.73 11.07 -31.47
CA ILE A 32 -3.13 11.81 -32.67
C ILE A 32 -2.10 11.50 -33.77
N PRO A 33 -2.49 11.02 -34.96
CA PRO A 33 -1.57 10.85 -36.08
C PRO A 33 -1.14 12.20 -36.65
N ILE A 34 0.11 12.31 -37.07
CA ILE A 34 0.66 13.49 -37.77
C ILE A 34 0.76 13.19 -39.28
N PRO A 35 0.12 13.97 -40.17
CA PRO A 35 0.32 13.90 -41.62
C PRO A 35 1.15 15.07 -42.20
N TRP A 36 1.64 14.88 -43.43
CA TRP A 36 2.69 15.66 -44.11
C TRP A 36 2.47 15.62 -45.63
N SER A 37 2.68 16.67 -46.44
CA SER A 37 2.90 18.11 -46.14
C SER A 37 2.70 18.97 -47.40
N SER A 38 2.35 20.25 -47.24
CA SER A 38 2.62 21.35 -48.21
C SER A 38 1.83 21.33 -49.56
N PRO A 39 1.80 22.44 -50.33
CA PRO A 39 1.60 23.86 -49.95
C PRO A 39 0.62 24.65 -50.89
N LEU A 40 0.34 25.92 -50.54
CA LEU A 40 0.07 27.11 -51.40
C LEU A 40 -1.25 27.92 -51.16
N CYS A 41 -1.05 29.22 -50.84
CA CYS A 41 -1.94 30.39 -51.09
C CYS A 41 -3.29 30.50 -50.33
N PRO A 42 -3.91 31.71 -50.23
CA PRO A 42 -3.37 32.77 -49.37
C PRO A 42 -4.40 33.44 -48.41
N ARG A 43 -3.89 33.87 -47.25
CA ARG A 43 -4.33 35.01 -46.40
C ARG A 43 -5.84 35.28 -46.22
N SER A 44 -6.36 34.79 -45.10
CA SER A 44 -7.19 35.56 -44.16
C SER A 44 -6.61 35.36 -42.76
N PRO A 45 -6.60 36.35 -41.85
CA PRO A 45 -6.13 36.13 -40.48
C PRO A 45 -7.22 35.39 -39.68
N PRO A 46 -7.05 34.12 -39.27
CA PRO A 46 -7.95 33.53 -38.30
C PRO A 46 -7.65 34.19 -36.95
N SER A 47 -8.69 34.69 -36.28
CA SER A 47 -8.58 35.15 -34.91
C SER A 47 -8.02 34.03 -34.05
N HIS A 48 -6.92 34.29 -33.33
CA HIS A 48 -6.21 33.29 -32.56
C HIS A 48 -6.95 32.98 -31.25
N LEU A 49 -8.16 32.42 -31.36
CA LEU A 49 -8.80 31.68 -30.28
C LEU A 49 -7.96 30.43 -30.01
N GLN A 50 -6.93 30.61 -29.18
CA GLN A 50 -6.28 29.50 -28.52
C GLN A 50 -7.36 28.75 -27.74
N THR A 51 -7.79 27.60 -28.25
CA THR A 51 -8.61 26.62 -27.54
C THR A 51 -7.76 25.99 -26.45
N ARG A 52 -7.47 26.79 -25.41
CA ARG A 52 -6.92 26.32 -24.14
C ARG A 52 -7.87 25.25 -23.65
N SER A 53 -7.43 24.00 -23.63
CA SER A 53 -8.23 22.90 -23.10
C SER A 53 -8.63 23.23 -21.67
N ALA A 54 -9.91 23.54 -21.48
CA ALA A 54 -10.42 24.04 -20.21
C ALA A 54 -10.21 22.95 -19.17
N SER A 55 -9.22 23.12 -18.29
CA SER A 55 -9.01 22.18 -17.20
C SER A 55 -10.27 22.23 -16.33
N SER A 56 -10.99 21.11 -16.27
CA SER A 56 -12.25 20.98 -15.54
C SER A 56 -12.16 21.56 -14.11
N ALA A 57 -13.29 21.92 -13.51
CA ALA A 57 -13.30 22.42 -12.13
C ALA A 57 -12.61 21.45 -11.15
N SER A 58 -12.71 20.13 -11.37
CA SER A 58 -11.94 19.11 -10.65
C SER A 58 -10.44 19.15 -10.95
N SER A 59 -10.06 19.41 -12.22
CA SER A 59 -8.66 19.57 -12.66
C SER A 59 -7.97 20.82 -12.11
N SER A 60 -8.70 21.94 -11.99
CA SER A 60 -8.20 23.15 -11.33
C SER A 60 -8.11 22.94 -9.81
N ARG A 61 -9.17 22.40 -9.18
CA ARG A 61 -9.21 22.16 -7.73
C ARG A 61 -8.13 21.19 -7.25
N TRP A 62 -7.73 20.15 -8.01
CA TRP A 62 -6.61 19.29 -7.55
C TRP A 62 -5.28 20.02 -7.57
N LYS A 63 -5.01 20.89 -8.55
CA LYS A 63 -3.77 21.67 -8.64
C LYS A 63 -3.65 22.63 -7.45
N THR A 64 -4.70 23.41 -7.20
CA THR A 64 -4.75 24.33 -6.04
C THR A 64 -4.63 23.58 -4.72
N ARG A 65 -5.27 22.41 -4.58
CA ARG A 65 -5.14 21.55 -3.38
C ARG A 65 -3.73 21.03 -3.18
N GLN A 66 -3.03 20.58 -4.22
CA GLN A 66 -1.63 20.14 -4.12
C GLN A 66 -0.70 21.30 -3.77
N SER A 67 -0.93 22.49 -4.34
CA SER A 67 -0.12 23.69 -4.07
C SER A 67 -0.17 24.14 -2.60
N ASN A 68 -1.32 23.96 -1.93
CA ASN A 68 -1.54 24.42 -0.55
C ASN A 68 -1.45 23.29 0.50
N ASP A 69 -0.95 22.11 0.11
CA ASP A 69 -0.89 20.93 0.98
C ASP A 69 0.31 21.03 1.96
N SER A 70 0.04 21.41 3.22
CA SER A 70 1.07 21.55 4.26
C SER A 70 1.93 20.29 4.41
N TYR A 71 1.29 19.14 4.56
CA TYR A 71 1.97 17.84 4.69
C TYR A 71 2.74 17.43 3.43
N ALA A 72 2.37 17.91 2.23
CA ALA A 72 3.18 17.66 1.03
C ALA A 72 4.46 18.50 1.01
N ARG A 73 4.38 19.76 1.45
CA ARG A 73 5.57 20.62 1.65
C ARG A 73 6.48 20.06 2.74
N GLU A 74 5.89 19.68 3.87
CA GLU A 74 6.60 19.11 5.02
C GLU A 74 7.26 17.77 4.67
N ALA A 75 6.58 16.90 3.91
CA ALA A 75 7.18 15.65 3.41
C ALA A 75 8.44 15.92 2.58
N LYS A 76 8.40 16.92 1.70
CA LYS A 76 9.55 17.32 0.88
C LYS A 76 10.70 17.84 1.74
N VAL A 77 10.42 18.65 2.77
CA VAL A 77 11.43 19.16 3.72
C VAL A 77 12.04 18.01 4.55
N ALA A 78 11.22 17.07 5.01
CA ALA A 78 11.64 15.91 5.80
C ALA A 78 12.27 14.77 4.96
N GLY A 79 12.47 14.94 3.65
CA GLY A 79 13.02 13.90 2.77
C GLY A 79 12.12 12.66 2.62
N LEU A 80 10.82 12.78 2.91
CA LEU A 80 9.84 11.70 2.84
C LEU A 80 9.29 11.56 1.41
N LYS A 81 9.18 10.32 0.92
CA LYS A 81 8.69 10.02 -0.45
C LYS A 81 7.28 10.56 -0.75
N SER A 82 6.44 10.78 0.25
CA SER A 82 5.10 11.40 0.10
C SER A 82 4.51 11.84 1.44
N ARG A 83 3.47 12.68 1.41
CA ARG A 83 2.67 13.06 2.61
C ARG A 83 1.97 11.89 3.31
N ALA A 84 1.88 10.71 2.69
CA ALA A 84 1.28 9.55 3.34
C ALA A 84 2.12 9.02 4.52
N ALA A 85 3.43 9.34 4.56
CA ALA A 85 4.30 9.02 5.68
C ALA A 85 3.77 9.55 7.03
N PHE A 86 3.24 10.78 7.07
CA PHE A 86 2.67 11.37 8.29
C PHE A 86 1.54 10.54 8.88
N LYS A 87 0.69 9.94 8.04
CA LYS A 87 -0.37 9.04 8.50
C LYS A 87 0.21 7.85 9.27
N LEU A 88 1.25 7.22 8.74
CA LEU A 88 1.90 6.08 9.41
C LEU A 88 2.67 6.52 10.67
N LEU A 89 3.26 7.72 10.67
CA LEU A 89 3.93 8.29 11.85
C LEU A 89 2.92 8.55 12.98
N GLU A 90 1.83 9.28 12.73
CA GLU A 90 0.76 9.56 13.71
C GLU A 90 0.15 8.27 14.28
N ILE A 91 -0.13 7.29 13.41
CA ILE A 91 -0.67 5.99 13.84
C ILE A 91 0.36 5.26 14.70
N ASN A 92 1.64 5.22 14.30
CA ASN A 92 2.68 4.58 15.09
C ASN A 92 2.91 5.26 16.44
N ASP A 93 2.88 6.58 16.50
CA ASP A 93 3.15 7.30 17.74
C ASP A 93 2.04 7.04 18.78
N LYS A 94 0.79 6.83 18.33
CA LYS A 94 -0.34 6.42 19.16
C LYS A 94 -0.37 4.92 19.52
N TYR A 95 -0.03 4.03 18.58
CA TYR A 95 -0.25 2.58 18.74
C TYR A 95 1.02 1.74 18.89
N ARG A 96 2.20 2.33 18.75
CA ARG A 96 3.54 1.68 18.83
C ARG A 96 3.60 0.41 17.97
N LEU A 97 3.34 0.58 16.66
CA LEU A 97 3.26 -0.51 15.70
C LEU A 97 4.59 -1.25 15.54
N PHE A 98 5.68 -0.48 15.47
CA PHE A 98 7.04 -0.96 15.15
C PHE A 98 7.89 -1.23 16.38
N ARG A 99 8.74 -2.26 16.29
CA ARG A 99 9.86 -2.57 17.19
C ARG A 99 11.14 -2.82 16.39
N PRO A 100 12.33 -2.64 16.99
CA PRO A 100 13.59 -3.08 16.41
C PRO A 100 13.56 -4.56 16.00
N GLY A 101 14.14 -4.89 14.85
CA GLY A 101 14.19 -6.26 14.31
C GLY A 101 12.92 -6.74 13.60
N ASP A 102 11.83 -5.97 13.61
CA ASP A 102 10.57 -6.36 12.97
C ASP A 102 10.74 -6.56 11.45
N THR A 103 10.15 -7.65 10.94
CA THR A 103 9.92 -7.81 9.50
C THR A 103 8.56 -7.18 9.15
N VAL A 104 8.54 -6.36 8.09
CA VAL A 104 7.39 -5.59 7.63
C VAL A 104 7.10 -5.87 6.16
N VAL A 105 5.83 -6.07 5.84
CA VAL A 105 5.32 -6.16 4.47
C VAL A 105 4.44 -4.93 4.21
N ASP A 106 4.67 -4.23 3.10
CA ASP A 106 3.95 -3.01 2.69
C ASP A 106 3.24 -3.26 1.35
N LEU A 107 1.91 -3.43 1.39
CA LEU A 107 1.07 -3.74 0.22
C LEU A 107 0.52 -2.46 -0.40
N GLY A 108 0.68 -2.28 -1.71
CA GLY A 108 0.41 -0.99 -2.37
C GLY A 108 1.47 0.05 -1.99
N TYR A 109 2.74 -0.37 -1.96
CA TYR A 109 3.81 0.38 -1.32
C TYR A 109 4.18 1.69 -2.04
N ALA A 110 3.88 1.84 -3.34
CA ALA A 110 4.37 2.96 -4.15
C ALA A 110 3.81 4.32 -3.65
N PRO A 111 4.63 5.37 -3.49
CA PRO A 111 6.02 5.55 -3.93
C PRO A 111 7.09 5.15 -2.88
N GLY A 112 6.72 4.41 -1.84
CA GLY A 112 7.62 3.90 -0.80
C GLY A 112 7.68 4.72 0.48
N SER A 113 6.74 5.65 0.70
CA SER A 113 6.73 6.50 1.91
C SER A 113 6.42 5.74 3.20
N TRP A 114 5.63 4.67 3.13
CA TRP A 114 5.32 3.83 4.28
C TRP A 114 6.49 2.90 4.59
N SER A 115 6.99 2.19 3.59
CA SER A 115 8.25 1.44 3.66
C SER A 115 9.44 2.24 4.20
N GLN A 116 9.58 3.53 3.84
CA GLN A 116 10.63 4.42 4.35
C GLN A 116 10.50 4.66 5.87
N VAL A 117 9.29 4.93 6.35
CA VAL A 117 9.01 5.09 7.79
C VAL A 117 9.21 3.76 8.52
N ALA A 118 8.69 2.66 7.96
CA ALA A 118 8.84 1.32 8.53
C ALA A 118 10.31 0.96 8.72
N LEU A 119 11.15 1.11 7.68
CA LEU A 119 12.58 0.78 7.76
C LEU A 119 13.29 1.55 8.86
N ASN A 120 12.98 2.84 9.03
CA ASN A 120 13.55 3.67 10.09
C ASN A 120 13.07 3.24 11.49
N ARG A 121 11.79 2.86 11.62
CA ARG A 121 11.17 2.49 12.91
C ARG A 121 11.49 1.05 13.36
N THR A 122 12.02 0.21 12.48
CA THR A 122 12.44 -1.17 12.79
C THR A 122 13.95 -1.36 12.93
N GLN A 123 14.75 -0.28 12.91
CA GLN A 123 16.19 -0.37 13.19
C GLN A 123 16.50 -0.61 14.69
N PRO A 124 17.63 -1.26 15.00
CA PRO A 124 18.49 -2.02 14.09
C PRO A 124 17.86 -3.37 13.67
N GLY A 125 18.29 -3.92 12.53
CA GLY A 125 18.02 -5.31 12.14
C GLY A 125 16.65 -5.59 11.52
N GLY A 126 15.75 -4.60 11.46
CA GLY A 126 14.45 -4.74 10.79
C GLY A 126 14.56 -4.92 9.27
N ARG A 127 13.55 -5.59 8.70
CA ARG A 127 13.46 -5.89 7.25
C ARG A 127 12.15 -5.35 6.70
N VAL A 128 12.17 -4.79 5.49
CA VAL A 128 10.97 -4.27 4.82
C VAL A 128 10.90 -4.78 3.39
N VAL A 129 9.73 -5.30 2.99
CA VAL A 129 9.41 -5.62 1.61
C VAL A 129 8.15 -4.88 1.16
N GLY A 130 8.27 -4.11 0.08
CA GLY A 130 7.16 -3.42 -0.57
C GLY A 130 6.64 -4.19 -1.79
N ILE A 131 5.33 -4.25 -1.96
CA ILE A 131 4.66 -4.92 -3.09
C ILE A 131 3.72 -3.93 -3.76
N ASP A 132 3.87 -3.75 -5.07
CA ASP A 132 2.97 -2.91 -5.87
C ASP A 132 2.96 -3.36 -7.33
N ILE A 133 1.83 -3.13 -8.01
CA ILE A 133 1.70 -3.30 -9.46
C ILE A 133 2.51 -2.20 -10.17
N ILE A 134 2.53 -1.00 -9.59
CA ILE A 134 3.20 0.19 -10.10
C ILE A 134 4.71 0.08 -9.83
N PRO A 135 5.58 0.17 -10.85
CA PRO A 135 7.01 0.22 -10.64
C PRO A 135 7.40 1.52 -9.92
N ALA A 136 8.11 1.39 -8.81
CA ALA A 136 8.63 2.52 -8.04
C ALA A 136 10.06 2.24 -7.57
N GLN A 137 10.87 3.30 -7.42
CA GLN A 137 12.23 3.17 -6.90
C GLN A 137 12.20 3.02 -5.36
N PRO A 138 12.62 1.88 -4.78
CA PRO A 138 12.58 1.68 -3.34
C PRO A 138 13.41 2.72 -2.57
N PRO A 139 13.02 3.04 -1.32
CA PRO A 139 13.95 3.64 -0.35
C PRO A 139 15.17 2.73 -0.15
N ARG A 140 16.35 3.32 0.09
CA ARG A 140 17.59 2.55 0.33
C ARG A 140 17.40 1.61 1.54
N GLY A 141 17.60 0.31 1.34
CA GLY A 141 17.43 -0.72 2.38
C GLY A 141 16.08 -1.45 2.36
N VAL A 142 15.12 -0.99 1.54
CA VAL A 142 13.83 -1.69 1.32
C VAL A 142 13.98 -2.68 0.15
N SER A 143 13.49 -3.91 0.35
CA SER A 143 13.30 -4.90 -0.73
C SER A 143 11.96 -4.68 -1.42
N THR A 144 11.82 -5.09 -2.68
CA THR A 144 10.55 -4.90 -3.41
C THR A 144 10.23 -6.06 -4.33
N LEU A 145 8.94 -6.38 -4.43
CA LEU A 145 8.35 -7.26 -5.44
C LEU A 145 7.41 -6.40 -6.30
N GLN A 146 7.61 -6.40 -7.61
CA GLN A 146 6.63 -5.80 -8.53
C GLN A 146 5.60 -6.87 -8.90
N GLY A 147 4.31 -6.57 -8.78
CA GLY A 147 3.25 -7.50 -9.16
C GLY A 147 1.91 -7.23 -8.48
N ASP A 148 0.88 -7.95 -8.91
CA ASP A 148 -0.45 -7.92 -8.30
C ASP A 148 -0.49 -8.83 -7.07
N PHE A 149 -0.72 -8.26 -5.89
CA PHE A 149 -0.84 -9.01 -4.63
C PHE A 149 -2.03 -9.99 -4.62
N LEU A 150 -3.03 -9.82 -5.49
CA LEU A 150 -4.11 -10.79 -5.67
C LEU A 150 -3.64 -12.05 -6.43
N SER A 151 -2.50 -12.01 -7.13
CA SER A 151 -1.90 -13.19 -7.75
C SER A 151 -1.44 -14.20 -6.69
N GLY A 152 -1.67 -15.49 -6.95
CA GLY A 152 -1.17 -16.58 -6.10
C GLY A 152 0.35 -16.64 -6.10
N GLU A 153 0.98 -16.43 -7.25
CA GLU A 153 2.45 -16.52 -7.39
C GLU A 153 3.16 -15.40 -6.62
N ILE A 154 2.64 -14.17 -6.69
CA ILE A 154 3.14 -13.03 -5.90
C ILE A 154 2.97 -13.29 -4.40
N ARG A 155 1.85 -13.91 -3.97
CA ARG A 155 1.65 -14.32 -2.56
C ARG A 155 2.63 -15.40 -2.12
N GLU A 156 2.96 -16.39 -2.96
CA GLU A 156 3.94 -17.44 -2.65
C GLU A 156 5.40 -16.95 -2.69
N GLU A 157 5.76 -16.06 -3.61
CA GLU A 157 7.07 -15.40 -3.58
C GLU A 157 7.25 -14.52 -2.34
N LEU A 158 6.22 -13.74 -1.99
CA LEU A 158 6.21 -12.94 -0.78
C LEU A 158 6.30 -13.82 0.49
N ARG A 159 5.57 -14.94 0.53
CA ARG A 159 5.64 -15.92 1.63
C ARG A 159 7.06 -16.47 1.78
N ARG A 160 7.72 -16.88 0.68
CA ARG A 160 9.13 -17.33 0.70
C ARG A 160 10.08 -16.27 1.26
N PHE A 161 9.99 -15.02 0.79
CA PHE A 161 10.80 -13.93 1.34
C PHE A 161 10.60 -13.72 2.85
N VAL A 162 9.35 -13.76 3.32
CA VAL A 162 8.99 -13.54 4.72
C VAL A 162 9.43 -14.70 5.63
N VAL A 163 9.19 -15.94 5.19
CA VAL A 163 9.41 -17.17 5.98
C VAL A 163 10.86 -17.63 5.93
N ASP A 164 11.43 -17.78 4.73
CA ASP A 164 12.76 -18.35 4.54
C ASP A 164 13.86 -17.32 4.80
N GLY A 165 13.53 -16.02 4.71
CA GLY A 165 14.44 -14.90 4.91
C GLY A 165 15.57 -14.81 3.88
N GLN A 166 15.48 -15.58 2.80
CA GLN A 166 16.46 -15.68 1.73
C GLN A 166 16.14 -14.73 0.57
N GLY A 167 17.17 -14.07 0.05
CA GLY A 167 17.14 -13.38 -1.25
C GLY A 167 16.46 -12.00 -1.28
N ARG A 168 16.62 -11.33 -2.43
CA ARG A 168 15.70 -10.29 -2.88
C ARG A 168 14.56 -10.97 -3.64
N PRO A 169 13.29 -10.50 -3.53
CA PRO A 169 12.24 -10.97 -4.42
C PRO A 169 12.68 -10.80 -5.88
N ARG A 170 12.39 -11.79 -6.72
CA ARG A 170 12.61 -11.68 -8.16
C ARG A 170 11.60 -10.68 -8.73
N ARG A 171 11.91 -10.14 -9.90
CA ARG A 171 10.94 -9.36 -10.64
C ARG A 171 10.04 -10.31 -11.42
N MET A 172 8.77 -10.34 -11.08
CA MET A 172 7.74 -11.02 -11.86
C MET A 172 7.05 -9.97 -12.75
N GLU A 173 7.07 -10.17 -14.06
CA GLU A 173 6.52 -9.20 -15.04
C GLU A 173 5.13 -9.60 -15.55
N GLU A 174 4.70 -10.84 -15.31
CA GLU A 174 3.42 -11.36 -15.77
C GLU A 174 2.28 -10.97 -14.82
N MET A 175 1.28 -10.23 -15.33
CA MET A 175 0.19 -9.66 -14.54
C MET A 175 -1.15 -10.31 -14.87
N VAL A 176 -1.48 -11.41 -14.19
CA VAL A 176 -2.83 -11.98 -14.21
C VAL A 176 -3.66 -11.34 -13.11
N ARG A 177 -4.51 -10.37 -13.47
CA ARG A 177 -5.55 -9.84 -12.56
C ARG A 177 -6.61 -10.90 -12.35
N ARG A 178 -6.93 -11.19 -11.09
CA ARG A 178 -8.14 -11.96 -10.73
C ARG A 178 -9.22 -10.97 -10.34
N GLU A 179 -10.33 -10.96 -11.08
CA GLU A 179 -11.49 -10.15 -10.72
C GLU A 179 -12.21 -10.79 -9.51
N GLY A 180 -12.61 -9.98 -8.53
CA GLY A 180 -13.51 -10.38 -7.44
C GLY A 180 -12.93 -10.53 -6.03
N GLU A 181 -11.60 -10.57 -5.82
CA GLU A 181 -11.03 -10.59 -4.46
C GLU A 181 -10.71 -9.15 -3.98
N ASP A 182 -11.34 -8.72 -2.88
CA ASP A 182 -11.01 -7.42 -2.25
C ASP A 182 -9.63 -7.44 -1.60
N LEU A 183 -8.88 -6.34 -1.75
CA LEU A 183 -7.51 -6.22 -1.27
C LEU A 183 -7.42 -6.23 0.26
N CYS A 184 -8.42 -5.72 0.99
CA CYS A 184 -8.44 -5.79 2.45
C CYS A 184 -8.69 -7.23 2.93
N HIS A 185 -9.56 -7.98 2.24
CA HIS A 185 -9.77 -9.40 2.49
C HIS A 185 -8.56 -10.26 2.13
N ALA A 186 -7.93 -10.05 0.98
CA ALA A 186 -6.70 -10.74 0.60
C ALA A 186 -5.57 -10.49 1.61
N ALA A 187 -5.41 -9.23 2.07
CA ALA A 187 -4.43 -8.87 3.09
C ALA A 187 -4.75 -9.49 4.46
N LEU A 188 -6.03 -9.61 4.83
CA LEU A 188 -6.43 -10.30 6.07
C LEU A 188 -6.14 -11.81 6.00
N THR A 189 -6.42 -12.47 4.87
CA THR A 189 -6.08 -13.87 4.63
C THR A 189 -4.56 -14.08 4.72
N PHE A 190 -3.78 -13.23 4.04
CA PHE A 190 -2.31 -13.28 4.11
C PHE A 190 -1.78 -13.03 5.53
N ALA A 191 -2.37 -12.10 6.29
CA ALA A 191 -2.04 -11.87 7.69
C ALA A 191 -2.38 -13.08 8.57
N PHE A 192 -3.51 -13.76 8.32
CA PHE A 192 -3.85 -14.99 9.04
C PHE A 192 -2.78 -16.06 8.83
N ASP A 193 -2.31 -16.23 7.60
CA ASP A 193 -1.36 -17.28 7.22
C ASP A 193 0.11 -16.97 7.57
N THR A 194 0.53 -15.71 7.62
CA THR A 194 1.97 -15.33 7.69
C THR A 194 2.38 -14.45 8.88
N LEU A 195 1.45 -13.74 9.53
CA LEU A 195 1.78 -12.82 10.62
C LEU A 195 2.09 -13.62 11.91
N GLY A 196 3.18 -13.29 12.60
CA GLY A 196 3.53 -13.96 13.87
C GLY A 196 2.50 -13.72 14.97
N THR A 197 2.42 -14.62 15.96
CA THR A 197 1.70 -14.35 17.22
C THR A 197 2.23 -13.06 17.84
N GLY A 198 1.36 -12.19 18.35
CA GLY A 198 1.75 -10.87 18.83
C GLY A 198 2.05 -9.83 17.75
N GLY A 199 1.99 -10.20 16.46
CA GLY A 199 2.12 -9.26 15.34
C GLY A 199 0.93 -8.30 15.21
N ASN A 200 1.16 -7.18 14.55
CA ASN A 200 0.23 -6.09 14.30
C ASN A 200 -0.18 -6.04 12.81
N PHE A 201 -1.26 -5.35 12.51
CA PHE A 201 -1.81 -5.18 11.17
C PHE A 201 -2.37 -3.77 11.03
N LEU A 202 -2.00 -3.07 9.96
CA LEU A 202 -2.53 -1.76 9.62
C LEU A 202 -3.15 -1.82 8.23
N CYS A 203 -4.48 -1.71 8.16
CA CYS A 203 -5.22 -1.69 6.91
C CYS A 203 -5.82 -0.32 6.66
N LYS A 204 -5.53 0.26 5.50
CA LYS A 204 -6.29 1.39 4.97
C LYS A 204 -7.54 0.89 4.25
N PHE A 205 -8.67 1.51 4.50
CA PHE A 205 -9.93 1.25 3.80
C PHE A 205 -10.66 2.57 3.47
N TYR A 206 -11.64 2.48 2.58
CA TYR A 206 -12.59 3.56 2.31
C TYR A 206 -13.94 3.19 2.92
N GLN A 207 -14.50 4.09 3.72
CA GLN A 207 -15.72 3.84 4.51
C GLN A 207 -16.90 3.42 3.61
N GLY A 208 -17.43 2.23 3.88
CA GLY A 208 -18.56 1.61 3.21
C GLY A 208 -19.29 0.60 4.10
N GLU A 209 -20.12 -0.23 3.50
CA GLU A 209 -21.01 -1.17 4.22
C GLU A 209 -20.22 -2.35 4.82
N GLU A 210 -19.19 -2.82 4.12
CA GLU A 210 -18.30 -3.92 4.54
C GLU A 210 -17.39 -3.60 5.74
N ASP A 211 -17.27 -2.31 6.12
CA ASP A 211 -16.45 -1.85 7.24
C ASP A 211 -16.63 -2.70 8.51
N LYS A 212 -17.91 -2.98 8.84
CA LYS A 212 -18.30 -3.66 10.08
C LYS A 212 -17.98 -5.16 10.02
N ALA A 213 -18.14 -5.79 8.86
CA ALA A 213 -17.79 -7.19 8.63
C ALA A 213 -16.26 -7.39 8.76
N LEU A 214 -15.48 -6.50 8.15
CA LEU A 214 -14.03 -6.50 8.26
C LEU A 214 -13.56 -6.27 9.72
N GLU A 215 -14.16 -5.30 10.43
CA GLU A 215 -13.83 -5.04 11.84
C GLU A 215 -14.10 -6.25 12.75
N LEU A 216 -15.22 -6.96 12.54
CA LEU A 216 -15.54 -8.18 13.30
C LEU A 216 -14.53 -9.30 13.04
N ARG A 217 -14.13 -9.50 11.79
CA ARG A 217 -13.09 -10.49 11.43
C ARG A 217 -11.73 -10.14 12.06
N LEU A 218 -11.36 -8.85 12.06
CA LEU A 218 -10.14 -8.36 12.72
C LEU A 218 -10.18 -8.57 14.24
N LYS A 219 -11.33 -8.31 14.91
CA LYS A 219 -11.51 -8.55 16.34
C LYS A 219 -11.35 -10.01 16.74
N LYS A 220 -11.59 -10.96 15.83
CA LYS A 220 -11.32 -12.39 16.05
C LYS A 220 -9.83 -12.73 15.95
N LEU A 221 -9.08 -12.09 15.04
CA LEU A 221 -7.66 -12.33 14.83
C LEU A 221 -6.72 -11.61 15.83
N PHE A 222 -7.10 -10.41 16.29
CA PHE A 222 -6.26 -9.54 17.12
C PHE A 222 -6.81 -9.37 18.55
N ASP A 223 -5.94 -9.10 19.51
CA ASP A 223 -6.33 -8.73 20.88
C ASP A 223 -7.12 -7.43 20.93
N LYS A 224 -6.69 -6.45 20.14
CA LYS A 224 -7.31 -5.12 20.07
C LYS A 224 -7.44 -4.69 18.63
N THR A 225 -8.60 -4.15 18.27
CA THR A 225 -8.87 -3.58 16.95
C THR A 225 -9.36 -2.16 17.12
N TYR A 226 -8.75 -1.21 16.41
CA TYR A 226 -9.12 0.20 16.43
C TYR A 226 -9.46 0.70 15.03
N ARG A 227 -10.50 1.53 14.92
CA ARG A 227 -10.83 2.30 13.72
C ARG A 227 -10.38 3.74 13.92
N ILE A 228 -9.58 4.29 13.00
CA ILE A 228 -8.99 5.64 13.13
C ILE A 228 -8.97 6.41 11.83
N LYS A 229 -8.91 7.73 11.95
CA LYS A 229 -8.63 8.68 10.87
C LYS A 229 -7.52 9.62 11.35
N PRO A 230 -6.29 9.53 10.81
CA PRO A 230 -5.19 10.43 11.16
C PRO A 230 -5.50 11.88 10.78
N ASP A 231 -4.87 12.84 11.44
CA ASP A 231 -5.04 14.28 11.17
C ASP A 231 -4.40 14.66 9.83
N SER A 232 -3.36 13.95 9.40
CA SER A 232 -2.86 14.01 8.02
C SER A 232 -3.72 13.25 6.99
N SER A 233 -4.87 12.68 7.37
CA SER A 233 -5.92 12.33 6.40
C SER A 233 -6.79 13.56 6.10
N ARG A 234 -7.08 13.79 4.82
CA ARG A 234 -7.95 14.91 4.42
C ARG A 234 -9.36 14.71 4.98
N LYS A 235 -9.97 15.77 5.54
CA LYS A 235 -11.29 15.70 6.19
C LYS A 235 -12.38 15.26 5.21
N GLU A 236 -12.31 15.71 3.96
CA GLU A 236 -13.23 15.34 2.88
C GLU A 236 -13.03 13.92 2.32
N SER A 237 -11.99 13.21 2.73
CA SER A 237 -11.73 11.85 2.28
C SER A 237 -12.54 10.83 3.10
N LYS A 238 -13.18 9.86 2.43
CA LYS A 238 -13.74 8.66 3.08
C LYS A 238 -12.66 7.65 3.54
N GLU A 239 -11.38 7.97 3.41
CA GLU A 239 -10.28 7.13 3.92
C GLU A 239 -10.29 7.04 5.45
N ALA A 240 -10.12 5.82 5.95
CA ALA A 240 -9.91 5.48 7.35
C ALA A 240 -8.95 4.29 7.46
N TYR A 241 -8.58 3.92 8.68
CA TYR A 241 -7.62 2.86 8.95
C TYR A 241 -8.10 1.94 10.08
N PHE A 242 -7.89 0.64 9.91
CA PHE A 242 -8.00 -0.35 10.97
C PHE A 242 -6.61 -0.72 11.49
N VAL A 243 -6.44 -0.68 12.81
CA VAL A 243 -5.25 -1.16 13.52
C VAL A 243 -5.63 -2.42 14.29
N GLY A 244 -5.13 -3.58 13.85
CA GLY A 244 -5.09 -4.80 14.65
C GLY A 244 -3.79 -4.85 15.44
N LEU A 245 -3.87 -4.95 16.78
CA LEU A 245 -2.71 -5.14 17.64
C LEU A 245 -2.69 -6.53 18.24
N ARG A 246 -1.50 -7.14 18.23
CA ARG A 246 -1.19 -8.45 18.83
C ARG A 246 -2.11 -9.58 18.32
N ARG A 247 -1.69 -10.25 17.24
CA ARG A 247 -2.33 -11.45 16.71
C ARG A 247 -2.44 -12.51 17.81
N LYS A 248 -3.65 -13.03 18.02
CA LYS A 248 -3.94 -14.08 19.00
C LYS A 248 -3.27 -15.39 18.60
N ALA A 249 -2.69 -16.09 19.57
CA ALA A 249 -2.02 -17.38 19.34
C ALA A 249 -2.98 -18.48 18.83
N GLY A 250 -4.22 -18.48 19.34
CA GLY A 250 -5.26 -19.47 19.02
C GLY A 250 -6.34 -18.98 18.06
N ALA A 251 -6.03 -18.06 17.14
CA ALA A 251 -7.02 -17.56 16.18
C ALA A 251 -7.47 -18.69 15.21
N VAL A 252 -8.77 -19.00 15.20
CA VAL A 252 -9.33 -20.07 14.35
C VAL A 252 -9.64 -19.56 12.94
N ARG A 253 -9.15 -20.27 11.91
CA ARG A 253 -9.25 -19.83 10.51
C ARG A 253 -10.69 -19.56 10.07
N ASN A 254 -11.59 -20.51 10.31
CA ASN A 254 -12.99 -20.42 9.87
C ASN A 254 -13.76 -19.30 10.57
N GLU A 255 -13.38 -18.96 11.81
CA GLU A 255 -13.99 -17.83 12.51
C GLU A 255 -13.54 -16.49 11.93
N VAL A 256 -12.25 -16.35 11.58
CA VAL A 256 -11.63 -15.11 11.07
C VAL A 256 -11.93 -14.88 9.59
N LEU A 257 -11.94 -15.94 8.77
CA LEU A 257 -12.07 -15.84 7.31
C LEU A 257 -13.44 -16.24 6.77
N GLY A 258 -14.28 -16.91 7.57
CA GLY A 258 -15.48 -17.60 7.11
C GLY A 258 -15.18 -19.04 6.69
N GLY A 259 -16.23 -19.85 6.56
CA GLY A 259 -16.16 -21.08 5.77
C GLY A 259 -16.13 -20.74 4.29
N GLY A 260 -15.25 -21.38 3.54
CA GLY A 260 -15.27 -21.39 2.07
C GLY A 260 -16.00 -22.61 1.55
#